data_AF-A0A3P3RN02-F1
#
_entry.id   AF-A0A3P3RN02-F1
#
_cell.length_a   1.000
_cell.length_b   1.000
_cell.length_c   1.000
_cell.angle_alpha   90.00
_cell.angle_beta   90.00
_cell.angle_gamma   90.00
#
_symmetry.space_group_name_H-M   'P 1'
#
loop_
_entity.id
_entity.type
_entity.pdbx_description
1 polymer ?
#
loop_
_entity_poly.entity_id
_entity_poly.type
_entity_poly.pdbx_seq_one_letter_code
_entity_poly.pdbx_strand_id
1 'polypeptide(L)'
;MVTIVWLVWLALLAGNDPTDSVLLESVLVAMVLFGILFSGDVIESILATGWMTYRRIDDQFVAVDRLTDEPQWSAPVETLRNVAVVDTVFPDRWFGTRTFTVTVGRDDDEE
;
A
#
# COMPACT_ATOMS: atom_id res chain seq x y z
N MET A 1 -15.43 -10.39 0.58
CA MET A 1 -16.61 -11.23 0.92
C MET A 1 -17.85 -10.39 1.24
N VAL A 2 -17.73 -9.29 2.00
CA VAL A 2 -18.83 -8.36 2.33
C VAL A 2 -19.46 -7.68 1.10
N THR A 3 -18.67 -7.36 0.06
CA THR A 3 -19.14 -6.69 -1.15
C THR A 3 -20.14 -7.50 -1.98
N ILE A 4 -19.94 -8.82 -2.09
CA ILE A 4 -20.83 -9.71 -2.84
C ILE A 4 -22.20 -9.79 -2.17
N VAL A 5 -22.23 -9.87 -0.83
CA VAL A 5 -23.47 -9.90 -0.04
C VAL A 5 -24.28 -8.61 -0.24
N TRP A 6 -23.60 -7.46 -0.27
CA TRP A 6 -24.25 -6.16 -0.46
C TRP A 6 -24.87 -5.99 -1.87
N LEU A 7 -24.16 -6.43 -2.92
CA LEU A 7 -24.65 -6.39 -4.30
C LEU A 7 -25.86 -7.31 -4.52
N VAL A 8 -25.83 -8.51 -3.93
CA VAL A 8 -26.97 -9.44 -3.96
C VAL A 8 -28.18 -8.83 -3.23
N TRP A 9 -27.96 -8.14 -2.11
CA TRP A 9 -29.04 -7.49 -1.36
C TRP A 9 -29.67 -6.30 -2.11
N LEU A 10 -28.86 -5.51 -2.82
CA LEU A 10 -29.33 -4.42 -3.69
C LEU A 10 -30.14 -4.94 -4.89
N ALA A 11 -29.67 -6.02 -5.52
CA ALA A 11 -30.39 -6.69 -6.61
C ALA A 11 -31.74 -7.26 -6.16
N LEU A 12 -31.82 -7.79 -4.93
CA LEU A 12 -33.08 -8.28 -4.35
C LEU A 12 -34.07 -7.13 -4.05
N LEU A 13 -33.59 -5.94 -3.70
CA LEU A 13 -34.42 -4.75 -3.49
C LEU A 13 -34.96 -4.13 -4.78
N ALA A 14 -34.25 -4.28 -5.89
CA ALA A 14 -34.63 -3.70 -7.18
C ALA A 14 -35.88 -4.35 -7.82
N GLY A 15 -36.33 -5.50 -7.31
CA GLY A 15 -37.51 -6.20 -7.81
C GLY A 15 -37.28 -6.89 -9.17
N ASN A 16 -38.34 -7.52 -9.70
CA ASN A 16 -38.26 -8.35 -10.92
C ASN A 16 -38.36 -7.56 -12.24
N ASP A 17 -38.81 -6.30 -12.19
CA ASP A 17 -38.92 -5.38 -13.33
C ASP A 17 -38.33 -4.00 -12.99
N PRO A 18 -37.00 -3.91 -12.84
CA PRO A 18 -36.34 -2.64 -12.57
C PRO A 18 -36.41 -1.74 -13.82
N THR A 19 -36.90 -0.52 -13.64
CA THR A 19 -36.83 0.52 -14.68
C THR A 19 -35.36 0.80 -15.03
N ASP A 20 -35.03 1.09 -16.30
CA ASP A 20 -33.66 1.38 -16.76
C ASP A 20 -32.93 2.42 -15.88
N SER A 21 -33.67 3.41 -15.37
CA SER A 21 -33.16 4.43 -14.45
C SER A 21 -32.64 3.84 -13.13
N VAL A 22 -33.35 2.87 -12.56
CA VAL A 22 -32.98 2.22 -11.28
C VAL A 22 -31.70 1.40 -11.45
N LEU A 23 -31.56 0.71 -12.59
CA LEU A 23 -30.34 -0.03 -12.91
C LEU A 23 -29.14 0.90 -13.05
N LEU A 24 -29.30 2.03 -13.76
CA LEU A 24 -28.24 3.02 -13.93
C LEU A 24 -27.80 3.63 -12.59
N GLU A 25 -28.75 4.02 -11.74
CA GLU A 25 -28.47 4.56 -10.41
C GLU A 25 -27.77 3.52 -9.51
N SER A 26 -28.21 2.27 -9.57
CA SER A 26 -27.61 1.17 -8.80
C SER A 26 -26.15 0.93 -9.20
N VAL A 27 -25.86 0.93 -10.51
CA VAL A 27 -24.49 0.79 -11.03
C VAL A 27 -23.62 1.98 -10.62
N LEU A 28 -24.16 3.21 -10.70
CA LEU A 28 -23.44 4.41 -10.29
C LEU A 28 -23.09 4.35 -8.79
N VAL A 29 -24.06 3.99 -7.94
CA VAL A 29 -23.85 3.82 -6.50
C VAL A 29 -22.82 2.74 -6.20
N ALA A 30 -22.91 1.58 -6.88
CA ALA A 30 -21.94 0.51 -6.73
C ALA A 30 -20.52 0.94 -7.15
N MET A 31 -20.40 1.71 -8.24
CA MET A 31 -19.12 2.22 -8.73
C MET A 31 -18.50 3.24 -7.76
N VAL A 32 -19.32 4.11 -7.16
CA VAL A 32 -18.88 5.06 -6.13
C VAL A 32 -18.41 4.31 -4.87
N LEU A 33 -19.19 3.34 -4.38
CA LEU A 33 -18.82 2.52 -3.23
C LEU A 33 -17.53 1.73 -3.49
N PHE A 34 -17.41 1.13 -4.66
CA PHE A 34 -16.20 0.44 -5.07
C PHE A 34 -15.01 1.41 -5.11
N GLY A 35 -15.18 2.58 -5.71
CA GLY A 35 -14.16 3.62 -5.75
C GLY A 35 -13.69 4.04 -4.36
N ILE A 36 -14.60 4.23 -3.40
CA ILE A 36 -14.27 4.59 -2.02
C ILE A 36 -13.47 3.48 -1.34
N LEU A 37 -13.92 2.23 -1.45
CA LEU A 37 -13.24 1.08 -0.83
C LEU A 37 -11.84 0.88 -1.46
N PHE A 38 -11.76 0.92 -2.78
CA PHE A 38 -10.51 0.76 -3.51
C PHE A 38 -9.52 1.90 -3.23
N SER A 39 -10.02 3.12 -3.01
CA SER A 39 -9.17 4.27 -2.68
C SER A 39 -8.43 4.05 -1.37
N GLY A 40 -9.03 3.37 -0.38
CA GLY A 40 -8.36 3.04 0.88
C GLY A 40 -7.10 2.21 0.65
N ASP A 41 -7.24 1.08 -0.05
CA ASP A 41 -6.12 0.18 -0.34
C ASP A 41 -5.03 0.87 -1.19
N VAL A 42 -5.44 1.69 -2.16
CA VAL A 42 -4.52 2.46 -3.00
C VAL A 42 -3.76 3.50 -2.16
N ILE A 43 -4.45 4.23 -1.29
CA ILE A 43 -3.85 5.23 -0.40
C ILE A 43 -2.88 4.54 0.56
N GLU A 44 -3.28 3.43 1.18
CA GLU A 44 -2.42 2.66 2.09
C GLU A 44 -1.17 2.16 1.36
N SER A 45 -1.33 1.59 0.16
CA SER A 45 -0.20 1.12 -0.64
C SER A 45 0.76 2.25 -1.04
N ILE A 46 0.22 3.42 -1.41
CA ILE A 46 1.00 4.62 -1.71
C ILE A 46 1.74 5.11 -0.45
N LEU A 47 1.07 5.16 0.70
CA LEU A 47 1.67 5.58 1.97
C LEU A 47 2.79 4.63 2.40
N ALA A 48 2.54 3.32 2.36
CA ALA A 48 3.50 2.29 2.75
C ALA A 48 4.75 2.26 1.86
N THR A 49 4.60 2.52 0.56
CA THR A 49 5.69 2.33 -0.41
C THR A 49 6.39 3.64 -0.78
N GLY A 50 5.66 4.76 -0.79
CA GLY A 50 6.14 6.00 -1.42
C GLY A 50 6.77 7.01 -0.47
N TRP A 51 6.51 6.93 0.84
CA TRP A 51 6.79 8.05 1.74
C TRP A 51 8.01 7.83 2.63
N MET A 52 8.48 6.61 2.84
CA MET A 52 9.69 6.36 3.60
C MET A 52 10.92 6.42 2.69
N THR A 53 11.75 7.45 2.85
CA THR A 53 13.03 7.59 2.15
C THR A 53 14.17 7.19 3.06
N TYR A 54 15.00 6.29 2.57
CA TYR A 54 16.19 5.87 3.30
C TYR A 54 17.40 6.68 2.84
N ARG A 55 18.15 7.25 3.79
CA ARG A 55 19.39 7.99 3.52
C ARG A 55 20.51 7.47 4.41
N ARG A 56 21.69 7.29 3.82
CA ARG A 56 22.93 7.12 4.58
C ARG A 56 23.48 8.51 4.89
N ILE A 57 23.60 8.85 6.16
CA ILE A 57 24.23 10.08 6.65
C ILE A 57 25.41 9.63 7.52
N ASP A 58 26.62 9.90 7.03
CA ASP A 58 27.86 9.40 7.64
C ASP A 58 27.84 7.88 7.85
N ASP A 59 27.98 7.42 9.10
CA ASP A 59 27.92 6.00 9.48
C ASP A 59 26.55 5.57 10.04
N GLN A 60 25.53 6.39 9.81
CA GLN A 60 24.15 6.10 10.19
C GLN A 60 23.26 5.93 8.96
N PHE A 61 22.40 4.93 9.03
CA PHE A 61 21.32 4.69 8.12
C PHE A 61 20.04 5.22 8.76
N VAL A 62 19.43 6.23 8.14
CA VAL A 62 18.26 6.95 8.67
C VAL A 62 17.09 6.76 7.73
N ALA A 63 15.97 6.32 8.28
CA ALA A 63 14.70 6.31 7.58
C ALA A 63 13.95 7.60 7.89
N VAL A 64 13.71 8.39 6.85
CA VAL A 64 13.03 9.69 6.92
C VAL A 64 11.67 9.55 6.28
N ASP A 65 10.63 10.00 6.98
CA ASP A 65 9.31 10.15 6.38
C ASP A 65 9.29 11.43 5.53
N ARG A 66 9.01 11.31 4.25
CA ARG A 66 8.94 12.44 3.30
C ARG A 66 7.76 13.36 3.58
N LEU A 67 6.72 12.90 4.28
CA LEU A 67 5.51 13.68 4.59
C LEU A 67 5.78 14.70 5.68
N THR A 68 6.44 14.26 6.74
CA THR A 68 6.75 15.09 7.90
C THR A 68 8.18 15.61 7.87
N ASP A 69 9.04 15.10 6.98
CA ASP A 69 10.50 15.31 6.96
C ASP A 69 11.17 14.92 8.29
N GLU A 70 10.50 14.06 9.06
CA GLU A 70 10.95 13.62 10.38
C GLU A 70 11.68 12.27 10.28
N PRO A 71 12.81 12.12 11.00
CA PRO A 71 13.49 10.84 11.12
C PRO A 71 12.65 9.89 11.98
N GLN A 72 12.22 8.77 11.40
CA GLN A 72 11.43 7.75 12.08
C GLN A 72 12.32 6.79 12.87
N TRP A 73 13.46 6.40 12.30
CA TRP A 73 14.46 5.58 12.98
C TRP A 73 15.85 5.75 12.37
N SER A 74 16.88 5.47 13.16
CA SER A 74 18.28 5.44 12.73
C SER A 74 19.00 4.20 13.26
N ALA A 75 19.91 3.65 12.45
CA ALA A 75 20.74 2.52 12.82
C ALA A 75 22.18 2.71 12.31
N PRO A 76 23.21 2.24 13.03
CA PRO A 76 24.57 2.24 12.50
C PRO A 76 24.69 1.36 11.26
N VAL A 77 25.46 1.80 10.26
CA VAL A 77 25.66 1.00 9.03
C VAL A 77 26.34 -0.34 9.33
N GLU A 78 27.17 -0.39 10.37
CA GLU A 78 27.86 -1.62 10.80
C GLU A 78 26.92 -2.71 11.34
N THR A 79 25.70 -2.34 11.78
CA THR A 79 24.71 -3.29 12.29
C THR A 79 23.78 -3.82 11.20
N LEU A 80 23.89 -3.31 9.97
CA LEU A 80 23.11 -3.75 8.82
C LEU A 80 23.62 -5.11 8.32
N ARG A 81 22.73 -6.09 8.23
CA ARG A 81 23.01 -7.42 7.68
C ARG A 81 22.04 -7.77 6.55
N ASN A 82 22.43 -8.77 5.75
CA ASN A 82 21.62 -9.35 4.69
C ASN A 82 21.05 -8.31 3.69
N VAL A 83 21.92 -7.41 3.21
CA VAL A 83 21.52 -6.35 2.27
C VAL A 83 21.27 -6.96 0.89
N ALA A 84 20.03 -6.94 0.43
CA ALA A 84 19.64 -7.40 -0.89
C ALA A 84 18.84 -6.32 -1.62
N VAL A 85 19.14 -6.13 -2.91
CA VAL A 85 18.32 -5.28 -3.78
C VAL A 85 17.17 -6.12 -4.30
N VAL A 86 15.93 -5.65 -4.11
CA VAL A 86 14.73 -6.38 -4.53
C VAL A 86 14.30 -5.85 -5.89
N ASP A 87 14.75 -6.51 -6.96
CA ASP A 87 14.45 -6.08 -8.35
C ASP A 87 13.00 -6.34 -8.80
N THR A 88 12.19 -7.01 -7.97
CA THR A 88 10.82 -7.42 -8.31
C THR A 88 9.74 -6.42 -7.89
N VAL A 89 10.11 -5.32 -7.23
CA VAL A 89 9.16 -4.32 -6.74
C VAL A 89 8.71 -3.44 -7.91
N PHE A 90 7.49 -3.66 -8.40
CA PHE A 90 6.93 -2.95 -9.56
C PHE A 90 7.01 -1.41 -9.48
N PRO A 91 6.75 -0.77 -8.31
CA PRO A 91 6.93 0.67 -8.12
C PRO A 91 8.31 1.21 -8.52
N ASP A 92 9.38 0.42 -8.34
CA ASP A 92 10.75 0.88 -8.58
C ASP A 92 11.01 1.26 -10.04
N ARG A 93 10.38 0.54 -10.98
CA ARG A 93 10.47 0.88 -12.41
C ARG A 93 9.74 2.17 -12.75
N TRP A 94 8.65 2.46 -12.04
CA TRP A 94 7.81 3.62 -12.34
C TRP A 94 8.38 4.91 -11.73
N PHE A 95 8.90 4.82 -10.50
CA PHE A 95 9.44 5.97 -9.77
C PHE A 95 10.95 6.17 -9.94
N GLY A 96 11.63 5.29 -10.68
CA GLY A 96 13.08 5.32 -10.85
C GLY A 96 13.83 5.09 -9.54
N THR A 97 13.19 4.43 -8.57
CA THR A 97 13.73 4.10 -7.26
C THR A 97 14.31 2.69 -7.25
N ARG A 98 15.08 2.34 -6.21
CA ARG A 98 15.42 0.95 -5.89
C ARG A 98 15.03 0.67 -4.45
N THR A 99 14.28 -0.40 -4.27
CA THR A 99 13.96 -0.98 -2.98
C THR A 99 15.07 -1.97 -2.62
N PHE A 100 15.55 -1.86 -1.39
CA PHE A 100 16.49 -2.80 -0.82
C PHE A 100 15.97 -3.26 0.52
N THR A 101 16.14 -4.55 0.81
CA THR A 101 15.84 -5.15 2.10
C THR A 101 17.13 -5.17 2.91
N VAL A 102 17.01 -4.82 4.18
CA VAL A 102 18.10 -4.87 5.13
C VAL A 102 17.58 -5.34 6.48
N THR A 103 18.30 -6.24 7.12
CA THR A 103 18.00 -6.68 8.49
C THR A 103 18.81 -5.81 9.44
N VAL A 104 18.12 -5.15 10.39
CA VAL A 104 18.75 -4.38 11.46
C VAL A 104 18.65 -5.20 12.75
N GLY A 105 19.77 -5.73 13.24
CA GLY A 105 19.80 -6.57 14.45
C GLY A 105 20.50 -7.92 14.25
N ARG A 106 20.33 -8.83 15.23
CA ARG A 106 20.84 -10.20 15.15
C ARG A 106 19.92 -11.00 14.23
N ASP A 107 20.50 -11.71 13.25
CA ASP A 107 19.78 -12.72 12.47
C ASP A 107 19.29 -13.78 13.46
N ASP A 108 18.00 -14.12 13.42
CA ASP A 108 17.45 -15.26 14.16
C ASP A 108 17.79 -16.61 13.45
N ASP A 109 18.65 -16.60 12.44
CA ASP A 109 19.16 -17.79 11.73
C ASP A 109 20.46 -18.34 12.36
N GLU A 110 20.43 -18.57 13.67
CA GLU A 110 21.41 -19.41 14.37
C GLU A 110 20.69 -20.54 15.13
N GLU A 111 20.29 -21.60 14.42
CA GLU A 111 20.31 -22.99 14.92
C GLU A 111 20.70 -23.99 13.83
#